data_AF-A0A820F4L8-F1
#
_entry.id   AF-A0A820F4L8-F1
#
_cell.length_a   1.000
_cell.length_b   1.000
_cell.length_c   1.000
_cell.angle_alpha   90.00
_cell.angle_beta   90.00
_cell.angle_gamma   90.00
#
_symmetry.space_group_name_H-M   'P 1'
#
loop_
_entity.id
_entity.type
_entity.pdbx_description
1 polymer ?
#
loop_
_entity_poly.entity_id
_entity_poly.type
_entity_poly.pdbx_seq_one_letter_code
_entity_poly.pdbx_strand_id
1 'polypeptide(L)' 'MTDEGVERFEIERIVEKRYRNDRLEYLIKWRGYPDSQNTWEP' A
#
# COMPACT_ATOMS: atom_id res chain seq x y z
N MET A 1 3.19 7.75 24.99
CA MET A 1 2.74 6.60 24.18
C MET A 1 3.27 6.86 22.78
N THR A 2 4.41 6.26 22.47
CA THR A 2 5.23 6.56 21.30
C THR A 2 4.66 5.85 20.06
N ASP A 3 4.58 6.57 18.95
CA ASP A 3 4.24 6.12 17.59
C ASP A 3 5.37 5.22 17.05
N GLU A 4 5.67 4.11 17.73
CA GLU A 4 6.92 3.33 17.56
C GLU A 4 6.81 2.17 16.55
N GLY A 5 5.84 2.19 15.63
CA GLY A 5 5.69 1.09 14.67
C GLY A 5 4.96 1.38 13.37
N VAL A 6 4.62 2.65 13.08
CA VAL A 6 3.99 3.00 11.80
C VAL A 6 5.09 3.35 10.82
N GLU A 7 5.52 2.38 10.01
CA GLU A 7 6.42 2.65 8.89
C GLU A 7 5.69 3.52 7.86
N ARG A 8 6.06 4.79 7.79
CA ARG A 8 5.49 5.76 6.86
C ARG A 8 6.25 5.70 5.54
N PHE A 9 5.65 5.08 4.55
CA PHE A 9 6.20 5.03 3.20
C PHE A 9 5.54 6.08 2.30
N GLU A 10 6.30 6.69 1.39
CA GLU A 10 5.74 7.61 0.40
C GLU A 10 5.01 6.84 -0.69
N ILE A 11 3.72 7.10 -0.84
CA ILE A 11 2.89 6.56 -1.93
C ILE A 11 3.11 7.41 -3.18
N GLU A 12 3.40 6.76 -4.30
CA GLU A 12 3.44 7.42 -5.61
C GLU A 12 2.04 7.49 -6.23
N ARG A 13 1.33 6.35 -6.27
CA ARG A 13 -0.04 6.25 -6.80
C ARG A 13 -0.72 4.95 -6.35
N ILE A 14 -2.04 4.96 -6.42
CA ILE A 14 -2.83 3.71 -6.40
C ILE A 14 -2.80 3.13 -7.82
N VAL A 15 -2.35 1.89 -7.95
CA VAL A 15 -2.25 1.19 -9.24
C VAL A 15 -3.57 0.53 -9.58
N GLU A 16 -4.12 -0.19 -8.62
CA GLU A 16 -5.31 -1.01 -8.81
C GLU A 16 -6.13 -1.07 -7.52
N LYS A 17 -7.40 -1.39 -7.65
CA LYS A 17 -8.30 -1.71 -6.55
C LYS A 17 -8.98 -3.02 -6.84
N ARG A 18 -9.09 -3.89 -5.85
CA ARG A 18 -9.84 -5.16 -5.99
C ARG A 18 -10.69 -5.41 -4.76
N TYR A 19 -11.79 -6.12 -4.94
CA TYR A 19 -12.58 -6.65 -3.84
C TYR A 19 -12.23 -8.13 -3.65
N ARG A 20 -11.75 -8.50 -2.45
CA ARG A 20 -11.44 -9.87 -2.07
C ARG A 20 -12.03 -10.16 -0.69
N ASN A 21 -12.88 -11.19 -0.59
CA ASN A 21 -13.55 -11.58 0.66
C ASN A 21 -14.28 -10.41 1.35
N ASP A 22 -15.09 -9.66 0.59
CA ASP A 22 -15.80 -8.44 1.04
C ASP A 22 -14.89 -7.31 1.59
N ARG A 23 -13.58 -7.39 1.36
CA ARG A 23 -12.64 -6.32 1.66
C ARG A 23 -12.14 -5.67 0.38
N LEU A 24 -12.14 -4.35 0.39
CA LEU A 24 -11.51 -3.55 -0.66
C LEU A 24 -10.02 -3.48 -0.36
N GLU A 25 -9.19 -3.93 -1.29
CA GLU A 25 -7.74 -3.83 -1.20
C GLU A 25 -7.25 -2.90 -2.31
N TYR A 26 -6.22 -2.11 -2.00
CA TYR A 26 -5.57 -1.19 -2.94
C TYR A 26 -4.15 -1.63 -3.20
N LEU A 27 -3.79 -1.76 -4.47
CA LEU A 27 -2.40 -1.98 -4.86
C LEU A 27 -1.68 -0.64 -4.84
N ILE A 28 -0.79 -0.47 -3.87
CA ILE A 28 -0.03 0.75 -3.67
C ILE A 28 1.28 0.68 -4.45
N LYS A 29 1.54 1.70 -5.28
CA LYS A 29 2.86 1.96 -5.84
C LYS A 29 3.65 2.82 -4.88
N TRP A 30 4.73 2.28 -4.36
CA TRP A 30 5.64 3.00 -3.48
C TRP A 30 6.60 3.85 -4.29
N ARG A 31 6.78 5.11 -3.86
CA ARG A 31 7.66 6.06 -4.51
C ARG A 31 9.11 5.61 -4.39
N GLY A 32 9.83 5.57 -5.50
CA GLY A 32 11.24 5.18 -5.54
C GLY A 32 11.49 3.66 -5.49
N TYR A 33 10.44 2.84 -5.38
CA TYR A 33 10.53 1.38 -5.47
C TYR A 33 10.00 0.89 -6.82
N PRO A 34 10.49 -0.25 -7.35
CA PRO A 34 9.95 -0.83 -8.59
C PRO A 34 8.53 -1.37 -8.41
N ASP A 35 7.80 -1.56 -9.51
CA ASP A 35 6.41 -2.07 -9.49
C ASP A 35 6.30 -3.46 -8.84
N SER A 36 7.39 -4.21 -8.82
CA SER A 36 7.46 -5.51 -8.16
C SER A 36 7.36 -5.45 -6.63
N GLN A 37 7.56 -4.27 -6.04
CA GLN A 37 7.41 -4.04 -4.59
C GLN A 37 6.03 -3.48 -4.22
N ASN A 38 5.12 -3.33 -5.19
CA ASN A 38 3.77 -2.87 -4.90
C ASN A 38 3.07 -3.85 -3.96
N THR A 39 2.45 -3.34 -2.90
CA THR A 39 1.73 -4.16 -1.91
C THR A 39 0.23 -3.89 -1.97
N TRP A 40 -0.55 -4.89 -1.59
CA TRP A 40 -2.00 -4.75 -1.43
C TRP A 40 -2.28 -4.36 0.02
N GLU A 41 -2.74 -3.14 0.23
CA GLU A 41 -3.15 -2.65 1.55
C GLU A 41 -4.68 -2.64 1.67
N PRO A 42 -5.23 -3.07 2.82
CA PRO A 42 -6.67 -3.03 3.10
C PRO A 42 -7.21 -1.62 3.40
#